data_AF-A0A2D4KCH1-F1
#
_entry.id   AF-A0A2D4KCH1-F1
#
_cell.length_a   1.000
_cell.length_b   1.000
_cell.length_c   1.000
_cell.angle_alpha   90.00
_cell.angle_beta   90.00
_cell.angle_gamma   90.00
#
_symmetry.space_group_name_H-M   'P 1'
#
loop_
_entity.id
_entity.type
_entity.pdbx_description
1 polymer ?
#
loop_
_entity_poly.entity_id
_entity_poly.type
_entity_poly.pdbx_seq_one_letter_code
_entity_poly.pdbx_strand_id
1 'polypeptide(L)'
;GKQWYRNGVLISPSKWVQMHWSGERASLTLTHANKEDEGLYTLRVIMGDYYEKYSAYVFVRDADADIAGVPGSPLDVKCLDANKDYVIISWKQPAVDGGHSILGYFIDKCEVGTTQWSQ
;
A
#
# COMPACT_ATOMS: atom_id res chain seq x y z
N GLY A 1 -7.88 29.47 1.22
CA GLY A 1 -8.70 28.39 0.59
C GLY A 1 -7.80 27.29 0.06
N LYS A 2 -8.33 26.12 -0.32
CA LYS A 2 -7.52 25.02 -0.88
C LYS A 2 -8.20 24.47 -2.14
N GLN A 3 -7.44 24.21 -3.19
CA GLN A 3 -7.95 23.73 -4.49
C GLN A 3 -7.01 22.69 -5.09
N TRP A 4 -7.55 21.63 -5.67
CA TRP A 4 -6.78 20.61 -6.38
C TRP A 4 -6.95 20.75 -7.89
N TYR A 5 -5.89 20.52 -8.64
CA TYR A 5 -5.86 20.54 -10.10
C TYR A 5 -5.23 19.25 -10.62
N ARG A 6 -5.74 18.72 -11.74
CA ARG A 6 -5.08 17.66 -12.54
C ARG A 6 -4.78 18.22 -13.91
N ASN A 7 -3.51 18.15 -14.34
CA ASN A 7 -3.06 18.67 -15.63
C ASN A 7 -3.52 20.13 -15.87
N GLY A 8 -3.55 20.93 -14.81
CA GLY A 8 -3.99 22.33 -14.84
C GLY A 8 -5.51 22.55 -14.78
N VAL A 9 -6.33 21.51 -14.82
CA VAL A 9 -7.80 21.58 -14.73
C VAL A 9 -8.24 21.43 -13.27
N LEU A 10 -9.14 22.30 -12.80
CA LEU A 10 -9.68 22.26 -11.44
C LEU A 10 -10.46 20.94 -11.24
N ILE A 11 -10.13 20.23 -10.17
CA ILE A 11 -10.81 18.99 -9.80
C ILE A 11 -12.04 19.34 -8.96
N SER A 12 -13.20 18.81 -9.34
CA SER A 12 -14.44 18.96 -8.57
C SER A 12 -14.72 17.74 -7.69
N PRO A 13 -15.24 17.91 -6.47
CA PRO A 13 -15.70 16.80 -5.65
C PRO A 13 -16.77 15.97 -6.37
N SER A 14 -16.74 14.65 -6.20
CA SER A 14 -17.72 13.74 -6.77
C SER A 14 -17.80 12.47 -5.91
N LYS A 15 -18.68 11.52 -6.26
CA LYS A 15 -18.73 10.23 -5.57
C LYS A 15 -17.39 9.46 -5.60
N TRP A 16 -16.55 9.70 -6.61
CA TRP A 16 -15.25 9.05 -6.78
C TRP A 16 -14.06 9.91 -6.35
N VAL A 17 -14.30 11.19 -6.08
CA VAL A 17 -13.26 12.18 -5.77
C VAL A 17 -13.62 12.85 -4.45
N GLN A 18 -12.96 12.43 -3.38
CA GLN A 18 -13.17 12.95 -2.04
C GLN A 18 -12.01 13.87 -1.65
N MET A 19 -12.34 15.02 -1.06
CA MET A 19 -11.35 15.97 -0.55
C MET A 19 -11.54 16.13 0.95
N HIS A 20 -10.47 15.97 1.70
CA HIS A 20 -10.46 16.19 3.14
C HIS A 20 -9.39 17.19 3.53
N TRP A 21 -9.75 18.04 4.49
CA TRP A 21 -8.90 19.09 5.02
C TRP A 21 -8.94 19.00 6.54
N SER A 22 -7.81 18.76 7.19
CA SER A 22 -7.73 18.66 8.65
C SER A 22 -6.43 19.31 9.12
N GLY A 23 -6.53 20.44 9.80
CA GLY A 23 -5.35 21.24 10.19
C GLY A 23 -4.45 21.54 8.98
N GLU A 24 -3.19 21.12 9.11
CA GLU A 24 -2.16 21.26 8.08
C GLU A 24 -2.27 20.23 6.95
N ARG A 25 -3.11 19.19 7.11
CA ARG A 25 -3.27 18.14 6.12
C ARG A 25 -4.33 18.51 5.08
N ALA A 26 -3.97 18.25 3.84
CA ALA A 26 -4.81 18.30 2.66
C ALA A 26 -4.71 16.95 1.95
N SER A 27 -5.83 16.30 1.69
CA SER A 27 -5.85 15.03 0.97
C SER A 27 -6.91 15.01 -0.11
N LEU A 28 -6.52 14.45 -1.25
CA LEU A 28 -7.39 14.09 -2.37
C LEU A 28 -7.39 12.57 -2.47
N THR A 29 -8.58 11.97 -2.45
CA THR A 29 -8.75 10.51 -2.58
C THR A 29 -9.54 10.22 -3.84
N LEU A 30 -8.98 9.38 -4.71
CA LEU A 30 -9.64 8.83 -5.89
C LEU A 30 -10.00 7.38 -5.59
N THR A 31 -11.30 7.06 -5.42
CA THR A 31 -11.72 5.71 -4.98
C THR A 31 -11.81 4.70 -6.11
N HIS A 32 -11.85 5.17 -7.37
CA HIS A 32 -11.86 4.35 -8.58
C HIS A 32 -10.94 4.97 -9.63
N ALA A 33 -9.63 4.92 -9.37
CA ALA A 33 -8.63 5.45 -10.30
C ALA A 33 -8.53 4.56 -11.55
N ASN A 34 -8.40 5.18 -12.71
CA ASN A 34 -8.17 4.56 -14.01
C ASN A 34 -7.08 5.32 -14.79
N LYS A 35 -6.69 4.84 -15.97
CA LYS A 35 -5.58 5.44 -16.75
C LYS A 35 -5.77 6.93 -17.07
N GLU A 36 -7.01 7.40 -17.20
CA GLU A 36 -7.32 8.83 -17.43
C GLU A 36 -7.05 9.71 -16.19
N ASP A 37 -6.86 9.09 -15.02
CA ASP A 37 -6.48 9.77 -13.80
C ASP A 37 -4.97 9.99 -13.68
N GLU A 38 -4.16 9.44 -14.59
CA GLU A 38 -2.73 9.76 -14.66
C GLU A 38 -2.50 11.24 -14.98
N GLY A 39 -1.55 11.86 -14.28
CA GLY A 39 -1.16 13.23 -14.57
C GLY A 39 -0.50 13.98 -13.43
N LEU A 40 -0.26 15.26 -13.68
CA LEU A 40 0.29 16.17 -12.70
C LEU A 40 -0.82 16.69 -11.79
N TYR A 41 -0.76 16.31 -10.52
CA TYR A 41 -1.65 16.83 -9.49
C TYR A 41 -1.00 18.02 -8.80
N THR A 42 -1.75 19.11 -8.67
CA THR A 42 -1.30 20.33 -7.99
C THR A 42 -2.30 20.74 -6.92
N LEU A 43 -1.85 20.79 -5.67
CA LEU A 43 -2.54 21.50 -4.60
C LEU A 43 -2.18 22.99 -4.67
N ARG A 44 -3.19 23.86 -4.73
CA ARG A 44 -3.05 25.30 -4.50
C ARG A 44 -3.57 25.66 -3.12
N VAL A 45 -2.73 26.28 -2.31
CA VAL A 45 -3.10 26.86 -1.01
C VAL A 45 -3.21 28.36 -1.19
N ILE A 46 -4.43 28.89 -1.11
CA ILE A 46 -4.76 30.30 -1.35
C ILE A 46 -4.66 31.08 -0.04
N MET A 47 -3.85 32.14 -0.04
CA MET A 47 -3.53 33.03 1.07
C MET A 47 -3.81 34.48 0.65
N GLY A 48 -5.08 34.90 0.73
CA GLY A 48 -5.52 36.18 0.16
C GLY A 48 -5.42 36.17 -1.36
N ASP A 49 -4.70 37.14 -1.91
CA ASP A 49 -4.51 37.30 -3.37
C ASP A 49 -3.35 36.44 -3.92
N TYR A 50 -2.61 35.78 -3.04
CA TYR A 50 -1.51 34.89 -3.40
C TYR A 50 -1.89 33.41 -3.23
N TYR A 51 -1.17 32.53 -3.92
CA TYR A 51 -1.26 31.09 -3.66
C TYR A 51 0.12 30.43 -3.71
N GLU A 52 0.30 29.41 -2.88
CA GLU A 52 1.40 28.45 -2.99
C GLU A 52 0.96 27.19 -3.74
N LYS A 53 1.90 26.53 -4.40
CA LYS A 53 1.68 25.31 -5.18
C LYS A 53 2.54 24.17 -4.67
N TYR A 54 1.92 23.00 -4.56
CA TYR A 54 2.58 21.74 -4.25
C TYR A 54 2.15 20.74 -5.32
N SER A 55 3.12 20.16 -6.06
CA SER A 55 2.81 19.30 -7.19
C SER A 55 3.51 17.95 -7.11
N ALA A 56 2.80 16.91 -7.55
CA ALA A 56 3.33 15.57 -7.71
C ALA A 56 2.71 14.94 -8.96
N TYR A 57 3.51 14.20 -9.73
CA TYR A 57 2.98 13.43 -10.85
C TYR A 57 2.52 12.07 -10.35
N VAL A 58 1.27 11.72 -10.65
CA VAL A 58 0.68 10.43 -10.32
C VAL A 58 0.68 9.59 -11.59
N PHE A 59 1.34 8.45 -11.54
CA PHE A 59 1.27 7.44 -12.60
C PHE A 59 0.16 6.46 -12.26
N VAL A 60 -0.72 6.18 -13.23
CA VAL A 60 -1.68 5.09 -13.13
C VAL A 60 -1.22 4.01 -14.08
N ARG A 61 -0.71 2.92 -13.50
CA ARG A 61 -0.45 1.69 -14.25
C ARG A 61 -1.66 0.80 -14.09
N ASP A 62 -1.93 -0.02 -15.09
CA ASP A 62 -2.75 -1.20 -14.85
C ASP A 62 -2.11 -1.98 -13.69
N ALA A 63 -2.87 -2.82 -13.00
CA ALA A 63 -2.27 -3.80 -12.11
C ALA A 63 -1.44 -4.75 -12.99
N ASP A 64 -0.24 -4.31 -13.34
CA ASP A 64 0.71 -5.00 -14.18
C ASP A 64 1.02 -6.33 -13.48
N ALA A 65 1.07 -7.41 -14.27
CA ALA A 65 1.59 -8.68 -13.80
C ALA A 65 3.05 -8.58 -13.28
N ASP A 66 3.75 -7.48 -13.61
CA ASP A 66 5.08 -7.11 -13.14
C ASP A 66 5.08 -6.32 -11.82
N ILE A 67 3.93 -5.96 -11.25
CA ILE A 67 3.86 -5.68 -9.81
C ILE A 67 3.89 -7.03 -9.13
N ALA A 68 5.08 -7.41 -8.66
CA ALA A 68 5.25 -8.51 -7.73
C ALA A 68 4.14 -8.45 -6.65
N GLY A 69 3.17 -9.34 -6.70
CA GLY A 69 2.29 -9.59 -5.57
C GLY A 69 3.13 -10.09 -4.39
N VAL A 70 2.61 -9.94 -3.17
CA VAL A 70 3.18 -10.68 -2.03
C VAL A 70 3.02 -12.18 -2.34
N PRO A 71 4.05 -13.02 -2.18
CA PRO A 71 3.87 -14.46 -2.27
C PRO A 71 2.71 -14.90 -1.37
N GLY A 72 1.95 -15.90 -1.81
CA GLY A 72 0.89 -16.48 -1.00
C GLY A 72 1.43 -17.05 0.32
N SER A 73 0.53 -17.50 1.20
CA SER A 73 0.96 -18.16 2.44
C SER A 73 1.68 -19.49 2.15
N PRO A 74 2.71 -19.85 2.94
CA PRO A 74 3.28 -21.20 2.91
C PRO A 74 2.19 -22.24 3.12
N LEU A 75 2.27 -23.33 2.37
CA LEU A 75 1.29 -24.40 2.43
C LEU A 75 1.76 -25.51 3.37
N ASP A 76 0.82 -26.28 3.91
CA ASP A 76 1.13 -27.54 4.61
C ASP A 76 2.13 -27.37 5.77
N VAL A 77 2.01 -26.28 6.54
CA VAL A 77 2.88 -26.00 7.69
C VAL A 77 2.68 -27.07 8.77
N LYS A 78 3.76 -27.74 9.17
CA LYS A 78 3.76 -28.86 10.11
C LYS A 78 4.89 -28.76 11.12
N CYS A 79 4.60 -29.13 12.36
CA CYS A 79 5.61 -29.51 13.35
C CYS A 79 5.99 -30.98 13.10
N LEU A 80 7.27 -31.23 12.82
CA LEU A 80 7.81 -32.56 12.60
C LEU A 80 8.34 -33.18 13.89
N ASP A 81 8.96 -32.38 14.75
CA ASP A 81 9.49 -32.79 16.04
C ASP A 81 9.59 -31.59 16.98
N ALA A 82 9.49 -31.84 18.28
CA ALA A 82 9.65 -30.80 19.29
C ALA A 82 10.11 -31.41 20.61
N ASN A 83 11.04 -30.71 21.26
CA ASN A 83 11.36 -30.94 22.66
C ASN A 83 11.59 -29.61 23.38
N LYS A 84 12.10 -29.68 24.61
CA LYS A 84 12.33 -28.49 25.45
C LYS A 84 13.34 -27.49 24.87
N ASP A 85 14.22 -27.93 23.98
CA ASP A 85 15.34 -27.13 23.45
C ASP A 85 15.12 -26.73 21.98
N TYR A 86 14.30 -27.47 21.22
CA TYR A 86 14.05 -27.16 19.80
C TYR A 86 12.66 -27.53 19.31
N VAL A 87 12.30 -26.95 18.17
CA VAL A 87 11.17 -27.35 17.32
C VAL A 87 11.66 -27.46 15.88
N ILE A 88 11.28 -28.53 15.20
CA ILE A 88 11.52 -28.73 13.76
C ILE A 88 10.19 -28.53 13.05
N ILE A 89 10.12 -27.55 12.16
CA ILE A 89 8.95 -27.26 11.33
C ILE A 89 9.27 -27.44 9.85
N SER A 90 8.25 -27.76 9.07
CA SER A 90 8.32 -27.84 7.62
C SER A 90 7.09 -27.21 6.97
N TRP A 91 7.24 -26.76 5.74
CA TRP A 91 6.17 -26.21 4.92
C TRP A 91 6.49 -26.42 3.44
N LYS A 92 5.48 -26.24 2.60
CA LYS A 92 5.59 -26.20 1.15
C LYS A 92 5.55 -24.75 0.69
N GLN A 93 6.16 -24.49 -0.47
CA GLN A 93 6.07 -23.19 -1.12
C GLN A 93 4.59 -22.80 -1.38
N PRO A 94 4.27 -21.50 -1.36
CA PRO A 94 3.00 -20.97 -1.81
C PRO A 94 2.65 -21.44 -3.23
N ALA A 95 1.36 -21.62 -3.50
CA ALA A 95 0.86 -21.93 -4.85
C ALA A 95 1.00 -20.73 -5.83
N VAL A 96 1.16 -19.52 -5.28
CA VAL A 96 1.35 -18.28 -6.03
C VAL A 96 2.56 -17.57 -5.42
N ASP A 97 3.62 -17.39 -6.21
CA ASP A 97 4.86 -16.74 -5.79
C ASP A 97 4.82 -15.20 -5.92
N GLY A 98 3.69 -14.68 -6.41
CA GLY A 98 3.49 -13.24 -6.60
C GLY A 98 4.23 -12.69 -7.82
N GLY A 99 4.76 -13.51 -8.72
CA GLY A 99 5.45 -13.06 -9.93
C GLY A 99 6.96 -12.93 -9.79
N HIS A 100 7.55 -13.28 -8.64
CA HIS A 100 9.00 -13.39 -8.46
C HIS A 100 9.39 -14.64 -7.66
N SER A 101 10.64 -15.08 -7.81
CA SER A 101 11.20 -16.18 -7.01
C SER A 101 11.18 -15.86 -5.51
N ILE A 102 10.75 -16.82 -4.70
CA ILE A 102 10.75 -16.72 -3.25
C ILE A 102 12.20 -16.64 -2.75
N LEU A 103 12.54 -15.55 -2.07
CA LEU A 103 13.89 -15.30 -1.54
C LEU A 103 14.14 -15.99 -0.20
N GLY A 104 13.09 -16.22 0.58
CA GLY A 104 13.16 -16.79 1.91
C GLY A 104 11.84 -16.70 2.66
N TYR A 105 11.84 -17.11 3.93
CA TYR A 105 10.68 -17.10 4.80
C TYR A 105 11.03 -16.43 6.12
N PHE A 106 10.10 -15.65 6.66
CA PHE A 106 10.16 -15.17 8.03
C PHE A 106 9.45 -16.17 8.94
N ILE A 107 10.07 -16.50 10.06
CA ILE A 107 9.54 -17.45 11.05
C ILE A 107 9.45 -16.71 12.36
N ASP A 108 8.23 -16.39 12.78
CA ASP A 108 8.00 -15.78 14.09
C ASP A 108 7.58 -16.86 15.10
N LYS A 109 8.10 -16.77 16.31
CA LYS A 109 7.71 -17.58 17.47
C LYS A 109 7.06 -16.72 18.55
N CYS A 110 6.05 -17.28 19.21
CA CYS A 110 5.38 -16.68 20.36
C CYS A 110 5.21 -17.73 21.45
N GLU A 111 5.63 -17.40 22.67
CA GLU A 111 5.38 -18.26 23.82
C GLU A 111 3.90 -18.21 24.21
N VAL A 112 3.33 -19.39 24.48
CA VAL A 112 1.90 -19.52 24.83
C VAL A 112 1.60 -18.69 26.09
N GLY A 113 0.56 -17.87 26.01
CA GLY A 113 0.16 -16.96 27.09
C GLY A 113 0.84 -15.60 27.04
N THR A 114 1.72 -15.36 26.07
CA THR A 114 2.31 -14.04 25.80
C THR A 114 1.75 -13.45 24.50
N THR A 115 2.02 -12.17 24.27
CA THR A 115 1.73 -11.48 22.99
C THR A 115 3.03 -11.01 22.32
N GLN A 116 4.19 -11.45 22.82
CA GLN A 116 5.49 -11.09 22.26
C GLN A 116 5.89 -12.10 21.20
N TRP A 117 5.93 -11.62 19.96
CA TRP A 117 6.48 -12.33 18.82
C TRP A 117 7.95 -11.97 18.66
N SER A 118 8.77 -12.97 18.34
CA SER A 118 10.19 -12.80 18.03
C SER A 118 10.54 -13.66 16.82
N GLN A 119 11.54 -13.21 16.05
CA GLN A 119 12.10 -13.94 14.92
C GLN A 119 13.41 -14.63 15.31
#